data_AF-A0A3D0U1Z4-F1
#
_entry.id   AF-A0A3D0U1Z4-F1
#
_cell.length_a   1.000
_cell.length_b   1.000
_cell.length_c   1.000
_cell.angle_alpha   90.00
_cell.angle_beta   90.00
_cell.angle_gamma   90.00
#
_symmetry.space_group_name_H-M   'P 1'
#
loop_
_entity.id
_entity.type
_entity.pdbx_description
1 polymer ?
#
loop_
_entity_poly.entity_id
_entity_poly.type
_entity_poly.pdbx_seq_one_letter_code
_entity_poly.pdbx_strand_id
1 'polypeptide(L)'
;MTDPKLQNSYILQRLLYLFAWVGSLVLLIILRLENAPMHVALIAVITCFLWFGAYKLRGHEPLLSEQPVPDPIEGTTADTSLPIERYYARLIDSMDKNWLLCDTDLDQAQSTLRNVHHALIEAIDTAKSTGMLALNSMIAATNTGEVGRGFVTVSRDLVSISEQSGRDLQQMKIVVAGAQQRLLKTRNVLDEPWLKCLSGQGEHRVADLVESITCAQGAQEELRRIAERYQRSSKSDVRWLQLGD
;
A
#
# COMPACT_ATOMS: atom_id res chain seq x y z
N MET A 1 -15.60 -29.50 -52.26
CA MET A 1 -15.54 -28.05 -52.57
C MET A 1 -15.22 -27.33 -51.27
N THR A 2 -13.97 -26.92 -51.08
CA THR A 2 -13.49 -26.23 -49.88
C THR A 2 -13.81 -24.74 -49.99
N ASP A 3 -14.52 -24.20 -49.00
CA ASP A 3 -14.97 -22.81 -48.98
C ASP A 3 -13.79 -21.81 -49.06
N PRO A 4 -13.73 -20.95 -50.09
CA PRO A 4 -12.61 -20.02 -50.29
C PRO A 4 -12.50 -18.95 -49.19
N LYS A 5 -13.54 -18.76 -48.37
CA LYS A 5 -13.54 -17.79 -47.26
C LYS A 5 -12.75 -18.26 -46.02
N LEU A 6 -12.78 -19.55 -45.69
CA LEU A 6 -12.03 -20.10 -44.55
C LEU A 6 -10.52 -20.12 -44.83
N GLN A 7 -10.15 -20.45 -46.06
CA GLN A 7 -8.74 -20.47 -46.47
C GLN A 7 -8.12 -19.07 -46.48
N ASN A 8 -8.89 -18.04 -46.87
CA ASN A 8 -8.41 -16.66 -46.88
C ASN A 8 -8.24 -16.08 -45.46
N SER A 9 -9.13 -16.42 -44.53
CA SER A 9 -9.01 -16.01 -43.11
C SER A 9 -7.76 -16.59 -42.44
N TYR A 10 -7.47 -17.87 -42.72
CA TYR A 10 -6.29 -18.55 -42.17
C TYR A 10 -4.97 -17.95 -42.72
N ILE A 11 -4.94 -17.62 -44.01
CA ILE A 11 -3.79 -16.97 -44.64
C ILE A 11 -3.59 -15.55 -44.08
N LEU A 12 -4.68 -14.81 -43.85
CA LEU A 12 -4.64 -13.47 -43.28
C LEU A 12 -4.10 -13.48 -41.84
N GLN A 13 -4.53 -14.43 -41.01
CA GLN A 13 -4.00 -14.61 -39.65
C GLN A 13 -2.51 -14.96 -39.65
N ARG A 14 -2.07 -15.81 -40.58
CA ARG A 14 -0.67 -16.21 -40.70
C ARG A 14 0.23 -15.10 -41.23
N LEU A 15 -0.28 -14.23 -42.11
CA LEU A 15 0.42 -13.02 -42.56
C LEU A 15 0.53 -12.00 -41.43
N LEU A 16 -0.54 -11.78 -40.66
CA LEU A 16 -0.51 -10.90 -39.49
C LEU A 16 0.54 -11.37 -38.46
N TYR A 17 0.66 -12.70 -38.26
CA TYR A 17 1.66 -13.32 -37.40
C TYR A 17 3.09 -13.04 -37.86
N LEU A 18 3.37 -13.20 -39.16
CA LEU A 18 4.70 -12.90 -39.72
C LEU A 18 5.04 -11.42 -39.58
N PHE A 19 4.08 -10.53 -39.79
CA PHE A 19 4.28 -9.09 -39.61
C PHE A 19 4.56 -8.71 -38.15
N ALA A 20 3.82 -9.27 -37.19
CA ALA A 20 4.05 -9.05 -35.76
C ALA A 20 5.43 -9.58 -35.31
N TRP A 21 5.82 -10.75 -35.81
CA TRP A 21 7.12 -11.36 -35.50
C TRP A 21 8.29 -10.54 -36.06
N VAL A 22 8.18 -10.09 -37.33
CA VAL A 22 9.16 -9.22 -37.96
C VAL A 22 9.24 -7.87 -37.25
N GLY A 23 8.10 -7.28 -36.84
CA GLY A 23 8.07 -6.04 -36.08
C GLY A 23 8.79 -6.13 -34.73
N SER A 24 8.60 -7.24 -34.00
CA SER A 24 9.29 -7.47 -32.73
C SER A 24 10.80 -7.71 -32.92
N LEU A 25 11.21 -8.39 -34.00
CA LEU A 25 12.61 -8.61 -34.33
C LEU A 25 13.30 -7.29 -34.70
N VAL A 26 12.63 -6.44 -35.48
CA VAL A 26 13.10 -5.11 -35.86
C VAL A 26 13.24 -4.20 -34.65
N LEU A 27 12.28 -4.22 -33.71
CA LEU A 27 12.36 -3.45 -32.46
C LEU A 27 13.59 -3.86 -31.62
N LEU A 28 13.90 -5.15 -31.52
CA LEU A 28 15.09 -5.65 -30.83
C LEU A 28 16.40 -5.26 -31.52
N ILE A 29 16.42 -5.23 -32.86
CA ILE A 29 17.57 -4.80 -33.64
C ILE A 29 17.82 -3.29 -33.46
N ILE A 30 16.76 -2.46 -33.47
CA ILE A 30 16.84 -1.01 -33.23
C ILE A 30 17.34 -0.73 -31.80
N LEU A 31 16.81 -1.42 -30.79
CA LEU A 31 17.27 -1.30 -29.40
C LEU A 31 18.75 -1.69 -29.21
N ARG A 32 19.27 -2.61 -30.06
CA ARG A 32 20.68 -3.02 -30.05
C ARG A 32 21.61 -1.99 -30.72
N LEU A 33 21.10 -1.23 -31.70
CA LEU A 33 21.87 -0.22 -32.43
C LEU A 33 22.07 1.08 -31.65
N GLU A 34 21.18 1.40 -30.70
CA GLU A 34 21.23 2.64 -29.90
C GLU A 34 21.97 2.53 -28.55
N ASN A 35 22.73 1.46 -28.28
CA ASN A 35 23.41 1.23 -26.99
C ASN A 35 22.47 1.37 -25.77
N ALA A 36 21.23 0.90 -25.91
CA ALA A 36 20.27 0.90 -24.80
C ALA A 36 20.75 -0.06 -23.68
N PRO A 37 20.53 0.30 -22.41
CA PRO A 37 21.02 -0.52 -21.30
C PRO A 37 20.28 -1.86 -21.26
N MET A 38 21.03 -2.95 -21.03
CA MET A 38 20.61 -4.37 -21.16
C MET A 38 19.29 -4.73 -20.47
N HIS A 39 18.87 -3.99 -19.44
CA HIS A 39 17.61 -4.23 -18.74
C HIS A 39 16.36 -3.92 -19.58
N VAL A 40 16.41 -2.92 -20.47
CA VAL A 40 15.26 -2.57 -21.33
C VAL A 40 15.00 -3.66 -22.37
N ALA A 41 16.07 -4.23 -22.93
CA ALA A 41 15.97 -5.36 -23.85
C ALA A 41 15.37 -6.61 -23.16
N LEU A 42 15.75 -6.88 -21.91
CA LEU A 42 15.18 -7.99 -21.12
C LEU A 42 13.68 -7.82 -20.87
N ILE A 43 13.22 -6.62 -20.53
CA ILE A 43 11.80 -6.34 -20.28
C ILE A 43 10.99 -6.52 -21.58
N ALA A 44 11.52 -6.10 -22.73
CA ALA A 44 10.86 -6.28 -24.02
C ALA A 44 10.69 -7.77 -24.38
N VAL A 45 11.72 -8.58 -24.14
CA VAL A 45 11.66 -10.04 -24.36
C VAL A 45 10.65 -10.70 -23.43
N ILE A 46 10.66 -10.37 -22.13
CA ILE A 46 9.73 -10.92 -21.15
C ILE A 46 8.28 -10.54 -21.48
N THR A 47 8.04 -9.30 -21.88
CA THR A 47 6.70 -8.83 -22.29
C THR A 47 6.19 -9.58 -23.53
N CYS A 48 7.08 -9.88 -24.48
CA CYS A 48 6.75 -10.69 -25.66
C CYS A 48 6.42 -12.16 -25.30
N PHE A 49 7.19 -12.77 -24.40
CA PHE A 49 6.92 -14.12 -23.89
C PHE A 49 5.61 -14.20 -23.10
N LEU A 50 5.29 -13.19 -22.31
CA LEU A 50 4.03 -13.09 -21.58
C LEU A 50 2.83 -12.97 -22.53
N TRP A 51 2.98 -12.19 -23.60
CA TRP A 51 1.95 -12.07 -24.64
C TRP A 51 1.75 -13.39 -25.41
N PHE A 52 2.84 -14.09 -25.73
CA PHE A 52 2.83 -15.43 -26.34
C PHE A 52 2.16 -16.47 -25.43
N GLY A 53 2.47 -16.44 -24.13
CA GLY A 53 1.84 -17.31 -23.14
C GLY A 53 0.33 -17.06 -23.04
N ALA A 54 -0.08 -15.80 -22.91
CA ALA A 54 -1.49 -15.42 -22.84
C ALA A 54 -2.28 -15.84 -24.09
N TYR A 55 -1.68 -15.73 -25.27
CA TYR A 55 -2.33 -16.15 -26.52
C TYR A 55 -2.43 -17.68 -26.65
N LYS A 56 -1.39 -18.41 -26.23
CA LYS A 56 -1.40 -19.89 -26.25
C LYS A 56 -2.45 -20.47 -25.28
N LEU A 57 -2.66 -19.81 -24.13
CA LEU A 57 -3.75 -20.17 -23.21
C LEU A 57 -5.15 -19.85 -23.76
N ARG A 58 -5.26 -18.90 -24.72
CA ARG A 58 -6.52 -18.55 -25.40
C ARG A 58 -6.89 -19.48 -26.56
N GLY A 59 -6.02 -20.44 -26.90
CA GLY A 59 -6.17 -21.33 -28.06
C GLY A 59 -6.96 -22.62 -27.84
N HIS A 60 -7.59 -22.82 -26.67
CA HIS A 60 -8.39 -24.02 -26.42
C HIS A 60 -9.78 -23.64 -25.88
N GLU A 61 -10.63 -23.16 -26.78
CA GLU A 61 -12.07 -23.00 -26.54
C GLU A 61 -12.78 -24.17 -27.25
N PRO A 62 -13.33 -25.16 -26.52
CA PRO A 62 -14.15 -26.18 -27.15
C PRO A 62 -15.48 -25.55 -27.56
N LEU A 63 -15.84 -25.79 -28.83
CA LEU A 63 -17.10 -25.43 -29.48
C LEU A 63 -18.32 -25.56 -28.55
N LEU A 64 -18.86 -24.43 -28.11
CA LEU A 64 -20.25 -24.34 -27.65
C LEU A 64 -21.07 -23.83 -28.82
N SER A 65 -21.69 -24.79 -29.50
CA SER A 65 -22.67 -24.58 -30.56
C SER A 65 -23.72 -23.57 -30.12
N GLU A 66 -23.86 -22.51 -30.89
CA GLU A 66 -24.96 -21.55 -30.80
C GLU A 66 -26.28 -22.31 -31.06
N GLN A 67 -27.02 -22.66 -30.00
CA GLN A 67 -28.41 -23.10 -30.11
C GLN A 67 -29.34 -21.89 -29.95
N PRO A 68 -30.39 -21.79 -30.79
CA PRO A 68 -31.29 -20.66 -30.79
C PRO A 68 -32.17 -20.64 -29.53
N VAL A 69 -32.45 -19.43 -29.06
CA VAL A 69 -33.38 -19.11 -27.96
C VAL A 69 -34.70 -19.87 -28.13
N PRO A 70 -35.15 -20.69 -27.14
CA PRO A 70 -36.51 -21.21 -27.13
C PRO A 70 -37.44 -20.21 -26.42
N ASP A 71 -38.67 -20.15 -26.94
CA ASP A 71 -39.77 -19.28 -26.52
C ASP A 71 -40.14 -19.37 -25.03
N PRO A 72 -40.79 -18.34 -24.47
CA PRO A 72 -41.11 -18.30 -23.05
C PRO A 72 -42.38 -19.11 -22.71
N ILE A 73 -42.29 -19.80 -21.57
CA ILE A 73 -43.33 -20.34 -20.68
C ILE A 73 -43.95 -21.70 -21.07
N GLU A 74 -43.58 -22.75 -20.31
CA GLU A 74 -44.57 -23.65 -19.73
C GLU A 74 -44.02 -24.35 -18.48
N GLY A 75 -44.86 -24.46 -17.46
CA GLY A 75 -44.46 -24.73 -16.09
C GLY A 75 -43.83 -26.10 -15.85
N THR A 76 -42.86 -26.13 -14.94
CA THR A 76 -42.58 -27.30 -14.10
C THR A 76 -42.09 -26.77 -12.76
N THR A 77 -42.85 -27.09 -11.72
CA THR A 77 -42.54 -26.86 -10.32
C THR A 77 -41.32 -27.67 -9.91
N ALA A 78 -40.13 -27.11 -10.10
CA ALA A 78 -38.91 -27.54 -9.42
C ALA A 78 -37.89 -26.40 -9.50
N ASP A 79 -37.37 -26.00 -8.35
CA ASP A 79 -36.07 -25.35 -8.20
C ASP A 79 -35.95 -23.82 -8.24
N THR A 80 -36.87 -23.11 -7.57
CA THR A 80 -36.69 -21.66 -7.25
C THR A 80 -35.85 -21.42 -5.99
N SER A 81 -35.49 -22.46 -5.23
CA SER A 81 -34.73 -22.38 -3.98
C SER A 81 -33.20 -22.30 -4.18
N LEU A 82 -32.65 -22.92 -5.23
CA LEU A 82 -31.19 -22.91 -5.49
C LEU A 82 -30.56 -21.54 -5.81
N PRO A 83 -31.23 -20.55 -6.45
CA PRO A 83 -30.62 -19.26 -6.75
C PRO A 83 -30.32 -18.42 -5.50
N ILE A 84 -31.25 -18.41 -4.53
CA ILE A 84 -31.15 -17.64 -3.29
C ILE A 84 -30.15 -18.28 -2.32
N GLU A 85 -30.16 -19.60 -2.17
CA GLU A 85 -29.15 -20.28 -1.35
C GLU A 85 -27.73 -20.04 -1.89
N ARG A 86 -27.55 -20.03 -3.22
CA ARG A 86 -26.27 -19.70 -3.85
C ARG A 86 -25.85 -18.24 -3.68
N TYR A 87 -26.80 -17.33 -3.44
CA TYR A 87 -26.50 -15.95 -3.07
C TYR A 87 -25.99 -15.87 -1.62
N TYR A 88 -26.71 -16.48 -0.67
CA TYR A 88 -26.29 -16.50 0.73
C TYR A 88 -24.95 -17.20 0.94
N ALA A 89 -24.70 -18.32 0.23
CA ALA A 89 -23.41 -19.00 0.27
C ALA A 89 -22.26 -18.11 -0.21
N ARG A 90 -22.46 -17.36 -1.31
CA ARG A 90 -21.47 -16.39 -1.81
C ARG A 90 -21.29 -15.19 -0.88
N LEU A 91 -22.36 -14.74 -0.23
CA LEU A 91 -22.28 -13.65 0.75
C LEU A 91 -21.47 -14.07 1.97
N ILE A 92 -21.74 -15.25 2.53
CA ILE A 92 -20.99 -15.81 3.67
C ILE A 92 -19.51 -15.97 3.32
N ASP A 93 -19.19 -16.54 2.14
CA ASP A 93 -17.80 -16.68 1.66
C ASP A 93 -17.11 -15.32 1.47
N SER A 94 -17.81 -14.30 0.95
CA SER A 94 -17.22 -12.97 0.80
C SER A 94 -17.02 -12.24 2.14
N MET A 95 -17.94 -12.42 3.10
CA MET A 95 -17.77 -11.89 4.47
C MET A 95 -16.61 -12.55 5.20
N ASP A 96 -16.45 -13.87 5.07
CA ASP A 96 -15.32 -14.61 5.67
C ASP A 96 -13.97 -14.12 5.12
N LYS A 97 -13.88 -13.95 3.80
CA LYS A 97 -12.70 -13.37 3.14
C LYS A 97 -12.40 -11.95 3.62
N ASN A 98 -13.43 -11.10 3.70
CA ASN A 98 -13.27 -9.72 4.17
C ASN A 98 -12.83 -9.66 5.64
N TRP A 99 -13.35 -10.57 6.48
CA TRP A 99 -12.94 -10.69 7.88
C TRP A 99 -11.47 -11.06 8.01
N LEU A 100 -11.01 -12.07 7.25
CA LEU A 100 -9.62 -12.48 7.22
C LEU A 100 -8.67 -11.38 6.72
N LEU A 101 -9.11 -10.63 5.71
CA LEU A 101 -8.37 -9.45 5.21
C LEU A 101 -8.26 -8.38 6.30
N CYS A 102 -9.34 -8.09 7.02
CA CYS A 102 -9.33 -7.09 8.10
C CYS A 102 -8.40 -7.48 9.25
N ASP A 103 -8.36 -8.76 9.62
CA ASP A 103 -7.43 -9.31 10.62
C ASP A 103 -5.97 -9.12 10.19
N THR A 104 -5.66 -9.48 8.95
CA THR A 104 -4.31 -9.32 8.37
C THR A 104 -3.88 -7.84 8.33
N ASP A 105 -4.77 -6.95 7.86
CA ASP A 105 -4.51 -5.51 7.79
C ASP A 105 -4.29 -4.91 9.19
N LEU A 106 -5.04 -5.39 10.19
CA LEU A 106 -4.89 -4.96 11.57
C LEU A 106 -3.55 -5.39 12.15
N ASP A 107 -3.11 -6.62 11.89
CA ASP A 107 -1.79 -7.12 12.28
C ASP A 107 -0.66 -6.31 11.64
N GLN A 108 -0.80 -5.99 10.34
CA GLN A 108 0.14 -5.14 9.63
C GLN A 108 0.20 -3.72 10.24
N ALA A 109 -0.95 -3.13 10.55
CA ALA A 109 -1.01 -1.81 11.18
C ALA A 109 -0.37 -1.81 12.57
N GLN A 110 -0.63 -2.83 13.39
CA GLN A 110 -0.02 -2.97 14.72
C GLN A 110 1.51 -3.11 14.64
N SER A 111 2.01 -3.94 13.72
CA SER A 111 3.46 -4.11 13.53
C SER A 111 4.13 -2.81 13.07
N THR A 112 3.49 -2.08 12.16
CA THR A 112 3.97 -0.78 11.66
C THR A 112 4.03 0.24 12.80
N LEU A 113 2.98 0.35 13.62
CA LEU A 113 2.98 1.27 14.76
C LEU A 113 4.04 0.92 15.80
N ARG A 114 4.31 -0.36 16.04
CA ARG A 114 5.40 -0.79 16.93
C ARG A 114 6.76 -0.34 16.40
N ASN A 115 6.99 -0.48 15.09
CA ASN A 115 8.24 -0.01 14.47
C ASN A 115 8.38 1.51 14.57
N VAL A 116 7.29 2.25 14.32
CA VAL A 116 7.28 3.72 14.49
C VAL A 116 7.53 4.11 15.95
N HIS A 117 6.94 3.42 16.91
CA HIS A 117 7.17 3.67 18.33
C HIS A 117 8.66 3.50 18.70
N HIS A 118 9.30 2.44 18.21
CA HIS A 118 10.72 2.20 18.43
C HIS A 118 11.60 3.31 17.81
N ALA A 119 11.31 3.67 16.54
CA ALA A 119 12.01 4.74 15.84
C ALA A 119 11.86 6.10 16.55
N LEU A 120 10.70 6.38 17.17
CA LEU A 120 10.49 7.59 17.95
C LEU A 120 11.37 7.64 19.20
N ILE A 121 11.53 6.51 19.90
CA ILE A 121 12.44 6.43 21.06
C ILE A 121 13.87 6.73 20.63
N GLU A 122 14.34 6.10 19.55
CA GLU A 122 15.68 6.33 19.01
C GLU A 122 15.88 7.79 18.56
N ALA A 123 14.86 8.39 17.92
CA ALA A 123 14.90 9.78 17.50
C ALA A 123 14.96 10.75 18.71
N ILE A 124 14.24 10.47 19.79
CA ILE A 124 14.28 11.24 21.04
C ILE A 124 15.69 11.19 21.64
N ASP A 125 16.28 9.99 21.73
CA ASP A 125 17.63 9.81 22.28
C ASP A 125 18.68 10.49 21.41
N THR A 126 18.48 10.48 20.09
CA THR A 126 19.33 11.20 19.13
C THR A 126 19.22 12.71 19.35
N ALA A 127 18.01 13.26 19.44
CA ALA A 127 17.80 14.69 19.70
C ALA A 127 18.47 15.13 21.02
N LYS A 128 18.32 14.32 22.09
CA LYS A 128 18.96 14.57 23.38
C LYS A 128 20.48 14.56 23.28
N SER A 129 21.04 13.58 22.56
CA SER A 129 22.49 13.44 22.38
C SER A 129 23.07 14.59 21.54
N THR A 130 22.38 15.00 20.48
CA THR A 130 22.73 16.19 19.69
C THR A 130 22.73 17.45 20.56
N GLY A 131 21.72 17.62 21.41
CA GLY A 131 21.68 18.73 22.37
C GLY A 131 22.85 18.72 23.34
N MET A 132 23.26 17.55 23.86
CA MET A 132 24.43 17.43 24.73
C MET A 132 25.75 17.72 23.99
N LEU A 133 25.88 17.28 22.73
CA LEU A 133 27.04 17.60 21.89
C LEU A 133 27.12 19.10 21.59
N ALA A 134 25.98 19.72 21.30
CA ALA A 134 25.88 21.17 21.09
C ALA A 134 26.24 21.95 22.37
N LEU A 135 25.77 21.49 23.53
CA LEU A 135 26.12 22.06 24.82
C LEU A 135 27.63 21.97 25.10
N ASN A 136 28.24 20.80 24.87
CA ASN A 136 29.68 20.63 25.02
C ASN A 136 30.48 21.54 24.08
N SER A 137 29.99 21.68 22.84
CA SER A 137 30.58 22.59 21.84
C SER A 137 30.47 24.06 22.27
N MET A 138 29.34 24.45 22.87
CA MET A 138 29.15 25.79 23.43
C MET A 138 30.13 26.10 24.56
N ILE A 139 30.34 25.15 25.49
CA ILE A 139 31.29 25.30 26.60
C ILE A 139 32.71 25.43 26.06
N ALA A 140 33.10 24.56 25.12
CA ALA A 140 34.41 24.62 24.48
C ALA A 140 34.63 25.95 23.74
N ALA A 141 33.62 26.43 23.00
CA ALA A 141 33.67 27.72 22.32
C ALA A 141 33.78 28.89 23.30
N THR A 142 33.08 28.84 24.43
CA THR A 142 33.15 29.87 25.49
C THR A 142 34.57 29.96 26.08
N ASN A 143 35.25 28.81 26.24
CA ASN A 143 36.62 28.75 26.74
C ASN A 143 37.67 29.35 25.78
N THR A 144 37.35 29.50 24.48
CA THR A 144 38.25 30.11 23.49
C THR A 144 38.16 31.64 23.42
N GLY A 145 37.36 32.27 24.30
CA GLY A 145 37.26 33.72 24.39
C GLY A 145 36.64 34.35 23.13
N GLU A 146 37.29 35.38 22.57
CA GLU A 146 36.72 36.12 21.43
C GLU A 146 36.56 35.27 20.15
N VAL A 147 37.43 34.28 19.95
CA VAL A 147 37.45 33.43 18.74
C VAL A 147 36.22 32.50 18.67
N GLY A 148 35.68 32.10 19.83
CA GLY A 148 34.55 31.19 19.91
C GLY A 148 33.16 31.84 19.88
N ARG A 149 33.06 33.17 19.87
CA ARG A 149 31.77 33.87 20.02
C ARG A 149 30.71 33.46 18.99
N GLY A 150 31.09 33.30 17.72
CA GLY A 150 30.17 32.83 16.67
C GLY A 150 29.70 31.39 16.88
N PHE A 151 30.61 30.51 17.33
CA PHE A 151 30.28 29.11 17.63
C PHE A 151 29.38 28.97 18.87
N VAL A 152 29.50 29.86 19.85
CA VAL A 152 28.58 29.89 21.01
C VAL A 152 27.14 30.17 20.56
N THR A 153 26.93 31.12 19.64
CA THR A 153 25.59 31.44 19.11
C THR A 153 25.00 30.25 18.36
N VAL A 154 25.73 29.69 17.40
CA VAL A 154 25.26 28.53 16.62
C VAL A 154 24.98 27.31 17.51
N SER A 155 25.85 27.06 18.49
CA SER A 155 25.66 25.95 19.43
C SER A 155 24.42 26.16 20.31
N ARG A 156 24.10 27.41 20.66
CA ARG A 156 22.89 27.75 21.44
C ARG A 156 21.63 27.50 20.64
N ASP A 157 21.63 27.88 19.37
CA ASP A 157 20.51 27.61 18.48
C ASP A 157 20.32 26.09 18.29
N LEU A 158 21.42 25.34 18.14
CA LEU A 158 21.37 23.89 18.02
C LEU A 158 20.84 23.19 19.29
N VAL A 159 21.19 23.68 20.49
CA VAL A 159 20.58 23.21 21.75
C VAL A 159 19.07 23.47 21.75
N SER A 160 18.65 24.69 21.41
CA SER A 160 17.24 25.07 21.36
C SER A 160 16.43 24.19 20.39
N ILE A 161 16.96 23.96 19.18
CA ILE A 161 16.36 23.08 18.17
C ILE A 161 16.27 21.64 18.69
N SER A 162 17.32 21.14 19.35
CA SER A 162 17.36 19.79 19.89
C SER A 162 16.33 19.58 21.00
N GLU A 163 16.19 20.56 21.90
CA GLU A 163 15.17 20.54 22.95
C GLU A 163 13.75 20.62 22.39
N GLN A 164 13.52 21.50 21.41
CA GLN A 164 12.22 21.61 20.73
C GLN A 164 11.87 20.31 20.00
N SER A 165 12.81 19.77 19.23
CA SER A 165 12.66 18.48 18.55
C SER A 165 12.34 17.36 19.54
N GLY A 166 13.05 17.32 20.68
CA GLY A 166 12.78 16.35 21.74
C GLY A 166 11.35 16.45 22.28
N ARG A 167 10.84 17.66 22.53
CA ARG A 167 9.45 17.87 22.97
C ARG A 167 8.44 17.41 21.93
N ASP A 168 8.65 17.75 20.66
CA ASP A 168 7.72 17.39 19.58
C ASP A 168 7.68 15.87 19.35
N LEU A 169 8.83 15.20 19.40
CA LEU A 169 8.92 13.74 19.32
C LEU A 169 8.24 13.05 20.52
N GLN A 170 8.35 13.61 21.73
CA GLN A 170 7.64 13.08 22.91
C GLN A 170 6.11 13.18 22.74
N GLN A 171 5.62 14.31 22.20
CA GLN A 171 4.20 14.46 21.91
C GLN A 171 3.73 13.44 20.86
N MET A 172 4.53 13.22 19.82
CA MET A 172 4.25 12.21 18.80
C MET A 172 4.19 10.79 19.40
N LYS A 173 5.10 10.47 20.32
CA LYS A 173 5.11 9.18 21.04
C LYS A 173 3.79 8.93 21.79
N ILE A 174 3.23 9.94 22.44
CA ILE A 174 1.94 9.84 23.16
C ILE A 174 0.81 9.52 22.18
N VAL A 175 0.76 10.18 21.03
CA VAL A 175 -0.28 9.93 20.03
C VAL A 175 -0.15 8.52 19.44
N VAL A 176 1.07 8.07 19.12
CA VAL A 176 1.32 6.71 18.61
C VAL A 176 0.90 5.66 19.64
N ALA A 177 1.20 5.87 20.92
CA ALA A 177 0.75 4.97 21.99
C ALA A 177 -0.78 4.90 22.09
N GLY A 178 -1.47 6.05 21.95
CA GLY A 178 -2.93 6.10 21.89
C GLY A 178 -3.49 5.33 20.69
N ALA A 179 -2.87 5.44 19.51
CA ALA A 179 -3.26 4.69 18.32
C ALA A 179 -3.05 3.17 18.51
N GLN A 180 -1.95 2.74 19.11
CA GLN A 180 -1.70 1.34 19.44
C GLN A 180 -2.77 0.77 20.36
N GLN A 181 -3.15 1.51 21.42
CA GLN A 181 -4.20 1.07 22.33
C GLN A 181 -5.56 0.90 21.64
N ARG A 182 -5.89 1.78 20.70
CA ARG A 182 -7.13 1.67 19.90
C ARG A 182 -7.11 0.42 19.02
N LEU A 183 -6.02 0.16 18.31
CA LEU A 183 -5.89 -1.07 17.49
C LEU A 183 -5.96 -2.34 18.33
N LEU A 184 -5.45 -2.33 19.57
CA LEU A 184 -5.59 -3.48 20.48
C LEU A 184 -7.05 -3.75 20.83
N LYS A 185 -7.86 -2.71 21.06
CA LYS A 185 -9.30 -2.88 21.28
C LYS A 185 -10.00 -3.49 20.07
N THR A 186 -9.68 -3.00 18.87
CA THR A 186 -10.22 -3.55 17.61
C THR A 186 -9.83 -5.02 17.43
N ARG A 187 -8.58 -5.40 17.75
CA ARG A 187 -8.13 -6.79 17.70
C ARG A 187 -8.98 -7.73 18.55
N ASN A 188 -9.27 -7.33 19.79
CA ASN A 188 -10.09 -8.14 20.69
C ASN A 188 -11.51 -8.39 20.15
N VAL A 189 -12.03 -7.51 19.27
CA VAL A 189 -13.30 -7.72 18.58
C VAL A 189 -13.14 -8.69 17.42
N LEU A 190 -12.00 -8.64 16.73
CA LEU A 190 -11.70 -9.51 15.58
C LEU A 190 -11.31 -10.95 15.95
N ASP A 191 -10.88 -11.19 17.20
CA ASP A 191 -10.52 -12.53 17.70
C ASP A 191 -11.71 -13.53 17.67
N GLU A 192 -12.95 -13.05 17.58
CA GLU A 192 -14.15 -13.88 17.54
C GLU A 192 -14.73 -13.98 16.12
N PRO A 193 -15.22 -15.14 15.65
CA PRO A 193 -15.77 -15.27 14.31
C PRO A 193 -16.94 -14.31 14.05
N TRP A 194 -16.99 -13.71 12.86
CA TRP A 194 -18.04 -12.73 12.49
C TRP A 194 -19.47 -13.27 12.65
N LEU A 195 -19.68 -14.59 12.50
CA LEU A 195 -20.98 -15.25 12.74
C LEU A 195 -21.49 -15.07 14.18
N LYS A 196 -20.57 -15.06 15.16
CA LYS A 196 -20.89 -14.84 16.58
C LYS A 196 -21.28 -13.39 16.84
N CYS A 197 -20.77 -12.45 16.03
CA CYS A 197 -21.22 -11.06 16.01
C CYS A 197 -22.62 -10.87 15.42
N LEU A 198 -23.29 -11.91 14.91
CA LEU A 198 -24.65 -11.82 14.37
C LEU A 198 -25.72 -12.52 15.21
N SER A 199 -25.33 -13.35 16.18
CA SER A 199 -26.25 -14.16 16.98
C SER A 199 -26.49 -13.54 18.37
N GLY A 200 -27.56 -12.75 18.50
CA GLY A 200 -28.19 -12.37 19.78
C GLY A 200 -27.50 -11.31 20.65
N GLN A 201 -26.17 -11.26 20.69
CA GLN A 201 -25.36 -10.14 21.28
C GLN A 201 -24.73 -9.25 20.20
N GLY A 202 -25.16 -9.46 18.95
CA GLY A 202 -24.52 -8.94 17.76
C GLY A 202 -24.71 -7.46 17.49
N GLU A 203 -25.86 -6.87 17.83
CA GLU A 203 -26.09 -5.44 17.58
C GLU A 203 -25.07 -4.55 18.30
N HIS A 204 -24.76 -4.85 19.56
CA HIS A 204 -23.76 -4.10 20.32
C HIS A 204 -22.35 -4.39 19.79
N ARG A 205 -22.03 -5.63 19.42
CA ARG A 205 -20.71 -5.98 18.85
C ARG A 205 -20.46 -5.40 17.47
N VAL A 206 -21.49 -5.31 16.62
CA VAL A 206 -21.40 -4.66 15.31
C VAL A 206 -21.30 -3.15 15.50
N ALA A 207 -22.04 -2.57 16.45
CA ALA A 207 -21.87 -1.17 16.83
C ALA A 207 -20.45 -0.88 17.36
N ASP A 208 -19.93 -1.73 18.25
CA ASP A 208 -18.57 -1.66 18.78
C ASP A 208 -17.53 -1.82 17.65
N LEU A 209 -17.79 -2.71 16.69
CA LEU A 209 -16.92 -2.90 15.52
C LEU A 209 -16.92 -1.65 14.65
N VAL A 210 -18.08 -1.08 14.33
CA VAL A 210 -18.21 0.17 13.55
C VAL A 210 -17.57 1.34 14.30
N GLU A 211 -17.75 1.45 15.62
CA GLU A 211 -17.09 2.45 16.46
C GLU A 211 -15.56 2.25 16.45
N SER A 212 -15.09 1.00 16.52
CA SER A 212 -13.67 0.69 16.50
C SER A 212 -13.02 0.96 15.13
N ILE A 213 -13.73 0.69 14.02
CA ILE A 213 -13.29 0.98 12.65
C ILE A 213 -13.25 2.49 12.42
N THR A 214 -14.29 3.22 12.82
CA THR A 214 -14.32 4.69 12.71
C THR A 214 -13.26 5.34 13.60
N CYS A 215 -13.02 4.80 14.80
CA CYS A 215 -11.90 5.22 15.66
C CYS A 215 -10.53 4.89 15.05
N ALA A 216 -10.38 3.73 14.41
CA ALA A 216 -9.15 3.34 13.73
C ALA A 216 -8.87 4.24 12.52
N GLN A 217 -9.90 4.55 11.72
CA GLN A 217 -9.83 5.52 10.63
C GLN A 217 -9.50 6.93 11.15
N GLY A 218 -10.10 7.35 12.26
CA GLY A 218 -9.77 8.61 12.93
C GLY A 218 -8.32 8.67 13.42
N ALA A 219 -7.81 7.57 13.98
CA ALA A 219 -6.41 7.45 14.40
C ALA A 219 -5.44 7.47 13.21
N GLN A 220 -5.79 6.78 12.10
CA GLN A 220 -5.02 6.82 10.85
C GLN A 220 -4.95 8.25 10.29
N GLU A 221 -6.06 8.98 10.30
CA GLU A 221 -6.11 10.37 9.86
C GLU A 221 -5.27 11.29 10.77
N GLU A 222 -5.31 11.07 12.08
CA GLU A 222 -4.52 11.84 13.03
C GLU A 222 -3.01 11.58 12.87
N LEU A 223 -2.62 10.32 12.67
CA LEU A 223 -1.24 9.94 12.34
C LEU A 223 -0.80 10.53 11.00
N ARG A 224 -1.65 10.50 9.97
CA ARG A 224 -1.38 11.13 8.68
C ARG A 224 -1.13 12.63 8.84
N ARG A 225 -1.96 13.33 9.61
CA ARG A 225 -1.77 14.76 9.91
C ARG A 225 -0.47 15.04 10.66
N ILE A 226 -0.08 14.16 11.58
CA ILE A 226 1.20 14.29 12.29
C ILE A 226 2.37 14.06 11.34
N ALA A 227 2.33 13.02 10.52
CA ALA A 227 3.35 12.74 9.50
C ALA A 227 3.50 13.92 8.53
N GLU A 228 2.39 14.50 8.06
CA GLU A 228 2.40 15.68 7.21
C GLU A 228 2.98 16.92 7.91
N ARG A 229 2.61 17.15 9.17
CA ARG A 229 3.16 18.27 9.96
C ARG A 229 4.67 18.12 10.13
N TYR A 230 5.14 16.91 10.44
CA TYR A 230 6.58 16.64 10.58
C TYR A 230 7.32 16.81 9.25
N GLN A 231 6.75 16.31 8.15
CA GLN A 231 7.37 16.45 6.83
C GLN A 231 7.39 17.91 6.34
N ARG A 232 6.40 18.71 6.72
CA ARG A 232 6.41 20.17 6.47
C ARG A 232 7.42 20.88 7.37
N SER A 233 7.48 20.55 8.66
CA SER A 233 8.45 21.13 9.61
C SER A 233 9.89 20.82 9.17
N SER A 234 10.18 19.56 8.86
CA SER A 234 11.50 19.16 8.37
C SER A 234 11.90 19.92 7.09
N LYS A 235 10.95 20.14 6.16
CA LYS A 235 11.21 20.96 4.97
C LYS A 235 11.42 22.44 5.29
N SER A 236 10.70 23.01 6.26
CA SER A 236 10.93 24.39 6.69
C SER A 236 12.25 24.56 7.44
N ASP A 237 12.63 23.59 8.25
CA ASP A 237 13.86 23.63 9.06
C ASP A 237 15.10 23.48 8.18
N VAL A 238 15.07 22.57 7.19
CA VAL A 238 16.12 22.45 6.16
C VAL A 238 16.21 23.74 5.33
N ARG A 239 15.07 24.34 4.99
CA ARG A 239 15.04 25.61 4.27
C ARG A 239 15.59 26.76 5.11
N TRP A 240 15.37 26.74 6.43
CA TRP A 240 15.95 27.70 7.37
C TRP A 240 17.48 27.58 7.44
N LEU A 241 18.02 26.36 7.48
CA LEU A 241 19.46 26.11 7.44
C LEU A 241 20.12 26.51 6.12
N GLN A 242 19.38 26.51 5.01
CA GLN A 242 19.87 26.92 3.68
C GLN A 242 19.78 28.43 3.43
N LEU A 243 18.86 29.12 4.09
CA LEU A 243 18.61 30.55 3.94
C LEU A 243 19.25 31.36 5.07
N GLY A 244 20.42 30.93 5.58
CA GLY A 244 21.13 31.65 6.64
C GLY A 244 21.42 33.10 6.23
N ASP A 245 20.51 33.99 6.62
CA ASP A 245 20.61 35.45 6.69
C ASP A 245 20.44 35.86 8.16
#